data_AF-A0A7W2D6Y7-F1
#
_entry.id   AF-A0A7W2D6Y7-F1
#
_cell.length_a   1.000
_cell.length_b   1.000
_cell.length_c   1.000
_cell.angle_alpha   90.00
_cell.angle_beta   90.00
_cell.angle_gamma   90.00
#
_symmetry.space_group_name_H-M   'P 1'
#
loop_
_entity.id
_entity.type
_entity.pdbx_description
1 polymer ?
#
loop_
_entity_poly.entity_id
_entity_poly.type
_entity_poly.pdbx_seq_one_letter_code
_entity_poly.pdbx_strand_id
1 'polypeptide(L)'
;MNRVEPRMPAAAYKTFQILAPVPTHWRPASCAEVDCPDYVNGWRVRIEGLDAQMLHAAKTSGRKYSELRVAEGETWLVYEAGQPCFRAAQHRKRIDRPELFLVRDGDHRGNPRGTKARMHAKPEHWVENFAEHQQGLADAHQKG
;
A
#
# COMPACT_ATOMS: atom_id res chain seq x y z
N MET A 1 3.94 15.54 -10.72
CA MET A 1 5.09 15.31 -9.82
C MET A 1 6.35 15.74 -10.56
N ASN A 2 6.98 16.84 -10.15
CA ASN A 2 8.27 17.26 -10.71
C ASN A 2 9.36 16.53 -9.94
N ARG A 3 9.99 15.52 -10.56
CA ARG A 3 11.14 14.84 -9.97
C ARG A 3 12.40 15.66 -10.25
N VAL A 4 13.29 15.76 -9.26
CA VAL A 4 14.60 16.42 -9.43
C VAL A 4 15.44 15.60 -10.41
N GLU A 5 15.98 16.26 -11.45
CA GLU A 5 16.81 15.60 -12.44
C GLU A 5 18.17 15.19 -11.84
N PRO A 6 18.59 13.91 -11.94
CA PRO A 6 19.87 13.46 -11.40
C PRO A 6 21.05 14.04 -12.20
N ARG A 7 22.08 14.51 -11.49
CA ARG A 7 23.27 15.16 -12.07
C ARG A 7 24.26 14.19 -12.71
N MET A 8 24.19 12.90 -12.40
CA MET A 8 25.09 11.87 -12.93
C MET A 8 24.33 10.87 -13.81
N PRO A 9 25.01 9.98 -14.56
CA PRO A 9 24.36 8.90 -15.30
C PRO A 9 23.64 7.92 -14.36
N ALA A 10 22.59 7.25 -14.84
CA ALA A 10 21.81 6.30 -14.03
C ALA A 10 22.70 5.20 -13.42
N ALA A 11 23.75 4.79 -14.14
CA ALA A 11 24.74 3.80 -13.71
C ALA A 11 25.56 4.20 -12.47
N ALA A 12 25.56 5.48 -12.09
CA ALA A 12 26.23 5.97 -10.89
C ALA A 12 25.39 5.79 -9.63
N TYR A 13 24.07 5.60 -9.77
CA TYR A 13 23.13 5.50 -8.65
C TYR A 13 22.80 4.05 -8.30
N LYS A 14 22.30 3.87 -7.09
CA LYS A 14 21.64 2.64 -6.63
C LYS A 14 20.27 2.98 -6.07
N THR A 15 19.30 2.10 -6.31
CA THR A 15 17.96 2.14 -5.74
C THR A 15 17.86 1.17 -4.58
N PHE A 16 17.46 1.69 -3.43
CA PHE A 16 17.35 0.97 -2.16
C PHE A 16 15.87 0.77 -1.82
N GLN A 17 15.47 -0.45 -1.48
CA GLN A 17 14.07 -0.79 -1.19
C GLN A 17 13.97 -1.71 0.03
N ILE A 18 12.95 -1.47 0.86
CA ILE A 18 12.51 -2.37 1.93
C ILE A 18 11.12 -2.87 1.52
N LEU A 19 10.96 -4.18 1.36
CA LEU A 19 9.72 -4.77 0.85
C LEU A 19 9.12 -5.79 1.82
N ALA A 20 7.80 -5.79 1.91
CA ALA A 20 7.00 -6.87 2.50
C ALA A 20 5.99 -7.36 1.45
N PRO A 21 6.37 -8.24 0.50
CA PRO A 21 5.49 -8.69 -0.56
C PRO A 21 4.19 -9.33 -0.06
N VAL A 22 3.05 -8.94 -0.65
CA VAL A 22 1.71 -9.48 -0.33
C VAL A 22 1.67 -11.01 -0.27
N PRO A 23 2.26 -11.77 -1.23
CA PRO A 23 2.16 -13.23 -1.22
C PRO A 23 2.89 -13.92 -0.07
N THR A 24 3.88 -13.27 0.56
CA THR A 24 4.79 -13.92 1.52
C THR A 24 4.79 -13.31 2.91
N HIS A 25 4.36 -12.06 3.05
CA HIS A 25 4.41 -11.29 4.30
C HIS A 25 3.04 -10.93 4.84
N TRP A 26 1.99 -11.35 4.16
CA TRP A 26 0.62 -11.01 4.51
C TRP A 26 -0.26 -12.25 4.42
N ARG A 27 -1.24 -12.34 5.31
CA ARG A 27 -2.32 -13.31 5.24
C ARG A 27 -3.67 -12.59 5.10
N PRO A 28 -4.70 -13.25 4.54
CA PRO A 28 -6.08 -12.80 4.70
C PRO A 28 -6.41 -12.55 6.17
N ALA A 29 -7.19 -11.50 6.42
CA ALA A 29 -7.62 -11.11 7.75
C ALA A 29 -9.09 -10.67 7.72
N SER A 30 -9.80 -10.92 8.81
CA SER A 30 -11.15 -10.42 9.03
C SER A 30 -11.15 -8.92 9.31
N CYS A 31 -12.33 -8.30 9.25
CA CYS A 31 -12.50 -6.89 9.64
C CYS A 31 -12.10 -6.61 11.09
N ALA A 32 -12.36 -7.56 12.00
CA ALA A 32 -12.00 -7.43 13.41
C ALA A 32 -10.47 -7.45 13.61
N GLU A 33 -9.74 -8.29 12.87
CA GLU A 33 -8.29 -8.42 13.03
C GLU A 33 -7.47 -7.22 12.55
N VAL A 34 -8.08 -6.36 11.71
CA VAL A 34 -7.47 -5.16 11.11
C VAL A 34 -8.10 -3.86 11.62
N ASP A 35 -8.89 -3.93 12.70
CA ASP A 35 -9.57 -2.77 13.30
C ASP A 35 -10.32 -1.93 12.25
N CYS A 36 -11.04 -2.60 11.35
CA CYS A 36 -11.73 -1.96 10.23
C CYS A 36 -12.78 -0.95 10.74
N PRO A 37 -12.70 0.34 10.36
CA PRO A 37 -13.63 1.36 10.87
C PRO A 37 -15.10 1.06 10.58
N ASP A 38 -15.41 0.51 9.42
CA ASP A 38 -16.76 0.13 9.02
C ASP A 38 -17.29 -1.02 9.92
N TYR A 39 -16.43 -1.94 10.33
CA TYR A 39 -16.82 -3.01 11.26
C TYR A 39 -16.99 -2.48 12.67
N VAL A 40 -16.10 -1.59 13.13
CA VAL A 40 -16.14 -1.07 14.50
C VAL A 40 -17.32 -0.10 14.70
N ASN A 41 -17.61 0.74 13.72
CA ASN A 41 -18.56 1.86 13.87
C ASN A 41 -19.84 1.68 13.06
N GLY A 42 -19.92 0.65 12.20
CA GLY A 42 -20.91 0.60 11.13
C GLY A 42 -20.56 1.58 10.01
N TRP A 43 -21.41 1.61 8.97
CA TRP A 43 -21.25 2.55 7.86
C TRP A 43 -22.60 2.84 7.21
N ARG A 44 -22.62 3.88 6.37
CA ARG A 44 -23.82 4.28 5.62
C ARG A 44 -23.49 4.46 4.15
N VAL A 45 -24.43 4.08 3.29
CA VAL A 45 -24.33 4.21 1.84
C VAL A 45 -25.50 5.04 1.34
N ARG A 46 -25.23 6.17 0.71
CA ARG A 46 -26.26 6.95 0.04
C ARG A 46 -26.72 6.21 -1.22
N ILE A 47 -28.02 6.07 -1.40
CA ILE A 47 -28.59 5.35 -2.55
C ILE A 47 -28.58 6.24 -3.79
N GLU A 48 -28.85 7.52 -3.63
CA GLU A 48 -28.95 8.44 -4.75
C GLU A 48 -27.57 8.71 -5.36
N GLY A 49 -27.48 8.55 -6.68
CA GLY A 49 -26.25 8.67 -7.45
C GLY A 49 -25.44 7.37 -7.55
N LEU A 50 -25.86 6.27 -6.90
CA LEU A 50 -25.30 4.95 -7.20
C LEU A 50 -25.81 4.44 -8.54
N ASP A 51 -24.93 3.79 -9.29
CA ASP A 51 -25.36 2.99 -10.42
C ASP A 51 -26.16 1.76 -9.96
N ALA A 52 -26.90 1.17 -10.91
CA ALA A 52 -27.79 0.05 -10.63
C ALA A 52 -27.05 -1.18 -10.08
N GLN A 53 -25.79 -1.39 -10.50
CA GLN A 53 -24.99 -2.53 -10.08
C GLN A 53 -24.52 -2.37 -8.64
N MET A 54 -24.02 -1.20 -8.26
CA MET A 54 -23.62 -0.88 -6.89
C MET A 54 -24.80 -0.92 -5.94
N LEU A 55 -25.95 -0.37 -6.35
CA LEU A 55 -27.18 -0.43 -5.55
C LEU A 55 -27.63 -1.87 -5.34
N HIS A 56 -27.64 -2.68 -6.40
CA HIS A 56 -27.95 -4.10 -6.30
C HIS A 56 -26.98 -4.80 -5.35
N ALA A 57 -25.67 -4.62 -5.54
CA ALA A 57 -24.65 -5.23 -4.69
C ALA A 57 -24.80 -4.82 -3.21
N ALA A 58 -25.13 -3.57 -2.92
CA ALA A 58 -25.37 -3.11 -1.55
C ALA A 58 -26.56 -3.86 -0.92
N LYS A 59 -27.70 -3.92 -1.63
CA LYS A 59 -28.95 -4.55 -1.15
C LYS A 59 -28.90 -6.08 -1.10
N THR A 60 -28.11 -6.73 -1.96
CA THR A 60 -28.00 -8.21 -2.02
C THR A 60 -26.72 -8.76 -1.41
N SER A 61 -25.97 -7.92 -0.69
CA SER A 61 -24.69 -8.29 -0.06
C SER A 61 -24.77 -9.33 1.06
N GLY A 62 -25.97 -9.73 1.47
CA GLY A 62 -26.20 -10.61 2.63
C GLY A 62 -25.96 -9.94 3.99
N ARG A 63 -25.64 -8.64 4.01
CA ARG A 63 -25.49 -7.84 5.23
C ARG A 63 -26.84 -7.29 5.66
N LYS A 64 -27.04 -7.19 6.96
CA LYS A 64 -28.22 -6.52 7.52
C LYS A 64 -28.04 -5.02 7.39
N TYR A 65 -29.08 -4.36 6.88
CA TYR A 65 -29.15 -2.91 6.81
C TYR A 65 -30.56 -2.43 7.13
N SER A 66 -30.67 -1.16 7.51
CA SER A 66 -31.93 -0.42 7.54
C SER A 66 -31.92 0.68 6.49
N GLU A 67 -33.09 1.06 5.98
CA GLU A 67 -33.23 2.23 5.10
C GLU A 67 -33.59 3.45 5.94
N LEU A 68 -32.78 4.50 5.85
CA LEU A 68 -33.00 5.78 6.50
C LEU A 68 -33.32 6.84 5.45
N ARG A 69 -34.56 7.31 5.41
CA ARG A 69 -34.98 8.47 4.60
C ARG A 69 -34.68 9.73 5.39
N VAL A 70 -33.78 10.56 4.89
CA VAL A 70 -33.30 11.78 5.57
C VAL A 70 -34.06 13.01 5.06
N ALA A 71 -34.29 13.07 3.76
CA ALA A 71 -35.05 14.13 3.10
C ALA A 71 -35.69 13.58 1.81
N GLU A 72 -36.47 14.41 1.13
CA GLU A 72 -36.98 14.10 -0.20
C GLU A 72 -35.81 13.87 -1.16
N GLY A 73 -35.76 12.69 -1.79
CA GLY A 73 -34.64 12.30 -2.67
C GLY A 73 -33.32 12.03 -1.94
N GLU A 74 -33.34 11.77 -0.63
CA GLU A 74 -32.16 11.36 0.12
C GLU A 74 -32.44 10.17 1.04
N THR A 75 -31.88 9.03 0.66
CA THR A 75 -32.05 7.74 1.32
C THR A 75 -30.69 7.09 1.52
N TRP A 76 -30.47 6.62 2.74
CA TRP A 76 -29.24 5.94 3.14
C TRP A 76 -29.54 4.50 3.53
N LEU A 77 -28.70 3.56 3.08
CA LEU A 77 -28.61 2.23 3.66
C LEU A 77 -27.66 2.30 4.85
N VAL A 78 -28.14 1.99 6.05
CA VAL A 78 -27.36 2.02 7.29
C VAL A 78 -27.01 0.59 7.70
N TYR A 79 -25.72 0.32 7.83
CA TYR A 79 -25.17 -0.96 8.23
C TYR A 79 -24.61 -0.85 9.64
N GLU A 80 -25.13 -1.66 10.55
CA GLU A 80 -24.70 -1.69 11.94
C GLU A 80 -23.27 -2.22 12.09
N ALA A 81 -22.61 -1.80 13.17
CA ALA A 81 -21.31 -2.32 13.60
C ALA A 81 -21.34 -3.84 13.81
N GLY A 82 -20.16 -4.47 13.73
CA GLY A 82 -19.95 -5.91 13.89
C GLY A 82 -20.15 -6.72 12.61
N GLN A 83 -20.50 -6.10 11.48
CA GLN A 83 -20.68 -6.77 10.20
C GLN A 83 -19.44 -6.63 9.31
N PRO A 84 -19.07 -7.65 8.50
CA PRO A 84 -17.97 -7.52 7.54
C PRO A 84 -18.24 -6.38 6.56
N CYS A 85 -17.27 -5.49 6.31
CA CYS A 85 -17.41 -4.40 5.36
C CYS A 85 -17.45 -4.92 3.90
N PHE A 86 -17.73 -4.06 2.92
CA PHE A 86 -17.71 -4.45 1.50
C PHE A 86 -16.32 -4.83 0.98
N ARG A 87 -15.26 -4.34 1.63
CA ARG A 87 -13.86 -4.61 1.26
C ARG A 87 -13.23 -5.74 2.09
N ALA A 88 -14.03 -6.52 2.82
CA ALA A 88 -13.52 -7.56 3.71
C ALA A 88 -12.53 -8.53 3.03
N ALA A 89 -12.76 -8.89 1.76
CA ALA A 89 -11.87 -9.76 1.00
C ALA A 89 -10.47 -9.16 0.72
N GLN A 90 -10.33 -7.85 0.80
CA GLN A 90 -9.07 -7.12 0.60
C GLN A 90 -8.29 -6.95 1.91
N HIS A 91 -8.91 -7.23 3.06
CA HIS A 91 -8.23 -7.12 4.34
C HIS A 91 -7.09 -8.13 4.45
N ARG A 92 -5.97 -7.63 4.95
CA ARG A 92 -4.74 -8.40 5.12
C ARG A 92 -4.09 -7.99 6.42
N LYS A 93 -3.47 -8.94 7.10
CA LYS A 93 -2.65 -8.69 8.28
C LYS A 93 -1.23 -9.14 8.00
N ARG A 94 -0.28 -8.31 8.41
CA ARG A 94 1.14 -8.62 8.30
C ARG A 94 1.46 -9.82 9.18
N ILE A 95 2.16 -10.81 8.64
CA ILE A 95 2.73 -11.90 9.43
C ILE A 95 4.10 -11.47 9.95
N ASP A 96 4.52 -12.04 11.07
CA ASP A 96 5.81 -11.76 11.69
C ASP A 96 6.96 -12.39 10.89
N ARG A 97 7.18 -11.84 9.70
CA ARG A 97 8.24 -12.20 8.77
C ARG A 97 9.11 -10.97 8.51
N PRO A 98 10.44 -11.10 8.62
CA PRO A 98 11.36 -10.01 8.31
C PRO A 98 11.19 -9.50 6.87
N GLU A 99 11.31 -8.19 6.68
CA GLU A 99 11.30 -7.53 5.37
C GLU A 99 12.45 -8.00 4.48
N LEU A 100 12.30 -7.78 3.17
CA LEU A 100 13.36 -7.96 2.19
C LEU A 100 14.09 -6.63 1.98
N PHE A 101 15.39 -6.62 2.27
CA PHE A 101 16.26 -5.45 2.13
C PHE A 101 17.00 -5.51 0.79
N LEU A 102 16.48 -4.85 -0.23
CA LEU A 102 16.97 -4.94 -1.60
C LEU A 102 17.76 -3.70 -2.03
N VAL A 103 18.76 -3.94 -2.89
CA VAL A 103 19.54 -2.91 -3.57
C VAL A 103 19.63 -3.27 -5.05
N ARG A 104 19.36 -2.31 -5.93
CA ARG A 104 19.48 -2.43 -7.38
C ARG A 104 20.40 -1.32 -7.87
N ASP A 105 21.21 -1.59 -8.89
CA ASP A 105 21.90 -0.51 -9.58
C ASP A 105 20.90 0.28 -10.42
N GLY A 106 21.22 1.55 -10.67
CA GLY A 106 20.32 2.46 -11.36
C GLY A 106 19.49 3.33 -10.43
N ASP A 107 18.83 4.29 -11.07
CA ASP A 107 17.81 5.14 -10.47
C ASP A 107 16.47 4.95 -11.20
N HIS A 108 15.59 5.95 -11.12
CA HIS A 108 14.31 5.91 -11.79
C HIS A 108 14.35 5.83 -13.31
N ARG A 109 15.50 6.11 -13.94
CA ARG A 109 15.73 5.96 -15.38
C ARG A 109 16.00 4.50 -15.75
N GLY A 110 16.12 3.61 -14.76
CA GLY A 110 16.28 2.16 -14.92
C GLY A 110 17.63 1.66 -14.43
N ASN A 111 17.87 0.36 -14.64
CA ASN A 111 19.13 -0.31 -14.32
C ASN A 111 19.96 -0.50 -15.61
N PRO A 112 20.76 0.50 -16.03
CA PRO A 112 21.51 0.43 -17.28
C PRO A 112 22.58 -0.67 -17.31
N ARG A 113 22.99 -1.18 -16.15
CA ARG A 113 23.98 -2.26 -16.05
C ARG A 113 23.35 -3.65 -16.10
N GLY A 114 22.03 -3.76 -16.03
CA GLY A 114 21.31 -5.05 -16.04
C GLY A 114 21.67 -5.98 -14.88
N THR A 115 22.28 -5.45 -13.82
CA THR A 115 22.72 -6.27 -12.67
C THR A 115 21.53 -6.80 -11.88
N LYS A 116 21.70 -8.00 -11.31
CA LYS A 116 20.69 -8.59 -10.44
C LYS A 116 20.57 -7.76 -9.16
N ALA A 117 19.34 -7.65 -8.66
CA ALA A 117 19.08 -7.07 -7.35
C ALA A 117 19.82 -7.89 -6.28
N ARG A 118 20.50 -7.19 -5.36
CA ARG A 118 21.14 -7.81 -4.20
C ARG A 118 20.21 -7.68 -2.99
N MET A 119 20.11 -8.76 -2.23
CA MET A 119 19.36 -8.80 -0.97
C MET A 119 20.34 -8.85 0.20
N HIS A 120 20.09 -8.02 1.21
CA HIS A 120 20.79 -8.09 2.49
C HIS A 120 20.01 -8.98 3.45
N ALA A 121 20.74 -9.80 4.20
CA ALA A 121 20.16 -10.65 5.24
C ALA A 121 19.83 -9.88 6.52
N LYS A 122 20.46 -8.72 6.73
CA LYS A 122 20.36 -7.89 7.93
C LYS A 122 20.07 -6.43 7.57
N PRO A 123 19.19 -5.74 8.30
CA PRO A 123 18.89 -4.33 8.04
C PRO A 123 20.12 -3.43 8.22
N GLU A 124 21.01 -3.75 9.18
CA GLU A 124 22.18 -2.93 9.48
C GLU A 124 23.11 -2.83 8.27
N HIS A 125 23.41 -3.96 7.62
CA HIS A 125 24.26 -3.98 6.42
C HIS A 125 23.63 -3.24 5.22
N TRP A 126 22.29 -3.19 5.17
CA TRP A 126 21.59 -2.42 4.15
C TRP A 126 21.75 -0.91 4.40
N VAL A 127 21.62 -0.48 5.67
CA VAL A 127 21.81 0.92 6.10
C VAL A 127 23.24 1.38 5.88
N GLU A 128 24.22 0.57 6.26
CA GLU A 128 25.65 0.87 6.05
C GLU A 128 25.95 1.10 4.56
N ASN A 129 25.54 0.18 3.69
CA ASN A 129 25.73 0.31 2.23
C ASN A 129 24.94 1.49 1.64
N PHE A 130 23.78 1.85 2.20
CA PHE A 130 23.09 3.07 1.81
C PHE A 130 23.93 4.31 2.16
N ALA A 131 24.40 4.39 3.40
CA ALA A 131 25.20 5.52 3.89
C ALA A 131 26.52 5.67 3.09
N GLU A 132 27.26 4.58 2.92
CA GLU A 132 28.50 4.55 2.11
C GLU A 132 28.25 5.02 0.68
N HIS A 133 27.14 4.58 0.07
CA HIS A 133 26.80 5.01 -1.28
C HIS A 133 26.43 6.49 -1.34
N GLN A 134 25.64 7.00 -0.39
CA GLN A 134 25.29 8.43 -0.33
C GLN A 134 26.53 9.31 -0.17
N GLN A 135 27.47 8.92 0.70
CA GLN A 135 28.74 9.62 0.86
C GLN A 135 29.56 9.61 -0.43
N GLY A 136 29.66 8.46 -1.10
CA GLY A 136 30.36 8.36 -2.38
C GLY A 136 29.76 9.25 -3.48
N LEU A 137 28.43 9.39 -3.53
CA LEU A 137 27.76 10.33 -4.45
C LEU A 137 28.07 11.79 -4.09
N ALA A 138 28.07 12.13 -2.80
CA ALA A 138 28.41 13.48 -2.34
C ALA A 138 29.85 13.85 -2.70
N ASP A 139 30.80 12.94 -2.46
CA ASP A 139 32.22 13.12 -2.78
C ASP A 139 32.43 13.24 -4.29
N ALA A 140 31.70 12.45 -5.10
CA ALA A 140 31.77 12.54 -6.56
C ALA A 140 31.26 13.90 -7.06
N HIS A 141 30.14 14.39 -6.52
CA HIS A 141 29.63 15.73 -6.86
C HIS A 141 30.59 16.87 -6.47
N GLN A 142 31.38 16.71 -5.40
CA GLN A 142 32.36 17.72 -5.00
C GLN A 142 33.58 17.76 -5.92
N LYS A 143 33.93 16.62 -6.55
CA LYS A 143 35.12 16.50 -7.41
C LYS A 143 34.93 17.00 -8.84
N GLY A 144 33.67 17.21 -9.27
CA GLY A 144 33.32 17.63 -10.62
C GLY A 144 32.97 16.46 -11.53
#